data_AF-A0A9P5Y7B5-F1
#
_entry.id   AF-A0A9P5Y7B5-F1
#
_cell.length_a   1.000
_cell.length_b   1.000
_cell.length_c   1.000
_cell.angle_alpha   90.00
_cell.angle_beta   90.00
_cell.angle_gamma   90.00
#
_symmetry.space_group_name_H-M   'P 1'
#
loop_
_entity.id
_entity.type
_entity.pdbx_description
1 polymer ?
#
loop_
_entity_poly.entity_id
_entity_poly.type
_entity_poly.pdbx_seq_one_letter_code
_entity_poly.pdbx_strand_id
1 'polypeptide(L)'
;MYIYDEFYAQAVFDLVDKALAMVYSKINKKDYAEAYFILEGLTVFNQLDSSWLACEDEDRIRITNKFYGAAVITVLRAIDKAGYLESTTFPSLEDFLQRAEEWGNDMEIMFGGDKYALFCKTVAKRLFQDKTSAHLALEMARLIEFGKTLPEDQDIEVENRITLLKKLFTQEKWFARAVDTDERDGSPNFVLSCVWKEYKEHLRNAPKKPLIGGPGWDITKWPEETKVEYVLDGGSGDNLVDD
;
A
#
# COMPACT_ATOMS: atom_id res chain seq x y z
N MET A 1 22.94 21.00 1.44
CA MET A 1 22.14 20.18 0.50
C MET A 1 22.14 18.80 1.09
N TYR A 2 21.03 18.39 1.72
CA TYR A 2 21.02 17.22 2.60
C TYR A 2 20.96 15.93 1.78
N ILE A 3 21.99 15.09 1.93
CA ILE A 3 22.12 13.74 1.38
C ILE A 3 21.32 12.77 2.28
N TYR A 4 20.03 13.07 2.48
CA TYR A 4 19.16 12.32 3.41
C TYR A 4 18.07 11.51 2.68
N ASP A 5 17.74 11.88 1.44
CA ASP A 5 16.59 11.32 0.74
C ASP A 5 16.77 9.85 0.35
N GLU A 6 17.98 9.47 -0.08
CA GLU A 6 18.17 8.12 -0.59
C GLU A 6 18.16 7.05 0.52
N PHE A 7 18.72 7.35 1.69
CA PHE A 7 18.86 6.36 2.77
C PHE A 7 17.51 5.91 3.32
N TYR A 8 16.62 6.86 3.62
CA TYR A 8 15.29 6.55 4.13
C TYR A 8 14.43 5.85 3.07
N ALA A 9 14.45 6.36 1.83
CA ALA A 9 13.73 5.75 0.71
C ALA A 9 14.14 4.28 0.51
N GLN A 10 15.44 3.97 0.55
CA GLN A 10 15.96 2.60 0.42
C GLN A 10 15.52 1.68 1.58
N ALA A 11 15.35 2.21 2.79
CA ALA A 11 14.86 1.48 3.95
C ALA A 11 13.39 1.08 3.81
N VAL A 12 12.57 2.04 3.42
CA VAL A 12 11.15 1.80 3.11
C VAL A 12 11.05 0.80 1.96
N PHE A 13 11.91 0.91 0.94
CA PHE A 13 11.98 -0.04 -0.17
C PHE A 13 12.27 -1.48 0.27
N ASP A 14 13.22 -1.70 1.19
CA ASP A 14 13.53 -3.04 1.70
C ASP A 14 12.33 -3.67 2.44
N LEU A 15 11.54 -2.86 3.16
CA LEU A 15 10.30 -3.31 3.78
C LEU A 15 9.25 -3.72 2.73
N VAL A 16 9.07 -2.89 1.69
CA VAL A 16 8.18 -3.18 0.57
C VAL A 16 8.61 -4.47 -0.15
N ASP A 17 9.90 -4.63 -0.44
CA ASP A 17 10.45 -5.81 -1.12
C ASP A 17 10.23 -7.09 -0.30
N LYS A 18 10.43 -7.03 1.02
CA LYS A 18 10.15 -8.15 1.93
C LYS A 18 8.67 -8.49 1.96
N ALA A 19 7.78 -7.49 2.01
CA ALA A 19 6.34 -7.70 1.97
C ALA A 19 5.91 -8.37 0.65
N LEU A 20 6.39 -7.88 -0.49
CA LEU A 20 6.12 -8.44 -1.80
C LEU A 20 6.66 -9.86 -1.97
N ALA A 21 7.84 -10.16 -1.40
CA ALA A 21 8.38 -11.52 -1.35
C ALA A 21 7.50 -12.47 -0.49
N MET A 22 6.95 -11.98 0.62
CA MET A 22 6.00 -12.74 1.43
C MET A 22 4.70 -13.01 0.65
N VAL A 23 4.14 -11.99 0.00
CA VAL A 23 2.96 -12.13 -0.88
C VAL A 23 3.21 -13.21 -1.94
N TYR A 24 4.33 -13.14 -2.66
CA TYR A 24 4.67 -14.16 -3.66
C TYR A 24 4.76 -15.57 -3.07
N SER A 25 5.37 -15.71 -1.89
CA SER A 25 5.48 -16.98 -1.18
C SER A 25 4.10 -17.57 -0.85
N LYS A 26 3.16 -16.74 -0.38
CA LYS A 26 1.78 -17.14 -0.08
C LYS A 26 1.01 -17.51 -1.34
N ILE A 27 1.13 -16.73 -2.41
CA ILE A 27 0.51 -17.04 -3.72
C ILE A 27 0.99 -18.40 -4.25
N ASN A 28 2.28 -18.72 -4.18
CA ASN A 28 2.78 -20.04 -4.63
C ASN A 28 2.24 -21.20 -3.80
N LYS A 29 2.01 -20.96 -2.51
CA LYS A 29 1.39 -21.94 -1.61
C LYS A 29 -0.13 -22.00 -1.77
N LYS A 30 -0.70 -21.19 -2.68
CA LYS A 30 -2.15 -21.02 -2.88
C LYS A 30 -2.88 -20.52 -1.63
N ASP A 31 -2.15 -19.87 -0.73
CA ASP A 31 -2.67 -19.25 0.48
C ASP A 31 -3.12 -17.82 0.16
N TYR A 32 -4.20 -17.71 -0.63
CA TYR A 32 -4.63 -16.44 -1.20
C TYR A 32 -5.26 -15.51 -0.17
N ALA A 33 -5.87 -16.04 0.88
CA ALA A 33 -6.42 -15.24 1.97
C ALA A 33 -5.31 -14.53 2.74
N GLU A 34 -4.23 -15.24 3.08
CA GLU A 34 -3.08 -14.62 3.73
C GLU A 34 -2.36 -13.64 2.80
N ALA A 35 -2.22 -13.97 1.51
CA ALA A 35 -1.67 -13.05 0.53
C ALA A 35 -2.49 -11.75 0.43
N TYR A 36 -3.81 -11.84 0.53
CA TYR A 36 -4.71 -10.68 0.57
C TYR A 36 -4.42 -9.79 1.78
N PHE A 37 -4.34 -10.34 3.00
CA PHE A 37 -4.11 -9.53 4.19
C PHE A 37 -2.74 -8.82 4.18
N ILE A 38 -1.71 -9.46 3.61
CA ILE A 38 -0.41 -8.81 3.43
C ILE A 38 -0.51 -7.68 2.39
N LEU A 39 -1.21 -7.89 1.27
CA LEU A 39 -1.43 -6.84 0.27
C LEU A 39 -2.23 -5.67 0.81
N GLU A 40 -3.26 -5.94 1.61
CA GLU A 40 -4.03 -4.92 2.31
C GLU A 40 -3.13 -4.08 3.21
N GLY A 41 -2.36 -4.73 4.10
CA GLY A 41 -1.41 -4.04 4.97
C GLY A 41 -0.39 -3.22 4.19
N LEU A 42 0.12 -3.75 3.08
CA LEU A 42 1.06 -3.03 2.20
C LEU A 42 0.41 -1.84 1.51
N THR A 43 -0.87 -1.94 1.13
CA THR A 43 -1.62 -0.83 0.52
C THR A 43 -1.79 0.32 1.50
N VAL A 44 -2.18 0.00 2.74
CA VAL A 44 -2.28 0.99 3.81
C VAL A 44 -0.91 1.59 4.10
N PHE A 45 0.14 0.77 4.18
CA PHE A 45 1.50 1.24 4.38
C PHE A 45 1.93 2.23 3.30
N ASN A 46 1.72 1.92 2.01
CA ASN A 46 2.08 2.82 0.91
C ASN A 46 1.38 4.19 0.99
N GLN A 47 0.19 4.27 1.58
CA GLN A 47 -0.52 5.54 1.78
C GLN A 47 -0.06 6.30 3.03
N LEU A 48 0.51 5.61 4.02
CA LEU A 48 1.10 6.23 5.20
C LEU A 48 2.53 6.69 4.95
N ASP A 49 3.30 5.89 4.21
CA ASP A 49 4.69 6.15 3.88
C ASP A 49 4.99 5.67 2.45
N SER A 50 5.05 6.65 1.54
CA SER A 50 5.43 6.47 0.14
C SER A 50 6.86 6.94 -0.14
N SER A 51 7.70 7.15 0.88
CA SER A 51 9.04 7.70 0.69
C SER A 51 9.96 6.83 -0.17
N TRP A 52 9.64 5.55 -0.36
CA TRP A 52 10.36 4.70 -1.31
C TRP A 52 10.26 5.19 -2.77
N LEU A 53 9.26 6.02 -3.10
CA LEU A 53 9.15 6.70 -4.40
C LEU A 53 10.20 7.79 -4.62
N ALA A 54 10.88 8.25 -3.55
CA ALA A 54 11.99 9.19 -3.67
C ALA A 54 13.33 8.50 -4.00
N CYS A 55 13.33 7.18 -4.21
CA CYS A 55 14.51 6.46 -4.68
C CYS A 55 14.87 6.91 -6.11
N GLU A 56 16.15 7.16 -6.39
CA GLU A 56 16.61 7.60 -7.72
C GLU A 56 16.47 6.50 -8.81
N ASP A 57 16.35 5.23 -8.40
CA ASP A 57 16.16 4.10 -9.29
C ASP A 57 14.68 4.01 -9.74
N GLU A 58 14.34 4.83 -10.74
CA GLU A 58 12.98 4.88 -11.31
C GLU A 58 12.53 3.53 -11.88
N ASP A 59 13.45 2.75 -12.46
CA ASP A 59 13.17 1.42 -12.98
C ASP A 59 12.75 0.48 -11.85
N ARG A 60 13.41 0.55 -10.69
CA ARG A 60 13.01 -0.19 -9.49
C ARG A 60 11.62 0.20 -9.03
N ILE A 61 11.29 1.49 -9.03
CA ILE A 61 9.96 1.97 -8.65
C ILE A 61 8.89 1.37 -9.57
N ARG A 62 9.12 1.47 -10.88
CA ARG A 62 8.21 0.96 -11.93
C ARG A 62 7.98 -0.54 -11.81
N ILE A 63 9.05 -1.33 -11.66
CA ILE A 63 8.93 -2.78 -11.59
C ILE A 63 8.30 -3.27 -10.29
N THR A 64 8.51 -2.54 -9.19
CA THR A 64 7.86 -2.80 -7.89
C THR A 64 6.36 -2.56 -7.99
N ASN A 65 5.95 -1.43 -8.58
CA ASN A 65 4.54 -1.14 -8.83
C ASN A 65 3.88 -2.20 -9.73
N LYS A 66 4.56 -2.60 -10.81
CA LYS A 66 4.10 -3.64 -11.72
C LYS A 66 3.90 -4.97 -10.99
N PHE A 67 4.85 -5.36 -10.14
CA PHE A 67 4.74 -6.58 -9.34
C PHE A 67 3.59 -6.51 -8.33
N TYR A 68 3.46 -5.39 -7.61
CA TYR A 68 2.35 -5.14 -6.71
C TYR A 68 0.99 -5.27 -7.42
N GLY A 69 0.80 -4.58 -8.55
CA GLY A 69 -0.43 -4.64 -9.33
C GLY A 69 -0.76 -6.05 -9.85
N ALA A 70 0.24 -6.77 -10.36
CA ALA A 70 0.09 -8.16 -10.78
C ALA A 70 -0.30 -9.09 -9.62
N ALA A 71 0.25 -8.86 -8.42
CA ALA A 71 -0.10 -9.61 -7.22
C ALA A 71 -1.54 -9.34 -6.77
N VAL A 72 -1.97 -8.07 -6.74
CA VAL A 72 -3.36 -7.66 -6.43
C VAL A 72 -4.34 -8.36 -7.36
N ILE A 73 -4.14 -8.25 -8.68
CA ILE A 73 -5.01 -8.91 -9.67
C ILE A 73 -5.03 -10.43 -9.48
N THR A 74 -3.86 -11.04 -9.26
CA THR A 74 -3.75 -12.49 -9.09
C THR A 74 -4.51 -12.98 -7.87
N VAL A 75 -4.35 -12.30 -6.73
CA VAL A 75 -5.01 -12.67 -5.47
C VAL A 75 -6.52 -12.48 -5.58
N LEU A 76 -6.99 -11.33 -6.06
CA LEU A 76 -8.41 -11.06 -6.23
C LEU A 76 -9.08 -12.07 -7.18
N ARG A 77 -8.46 -12.37 -8.34
CA ARG A 77 -8.97 -13.39 -9.27
C ARG A 77 -9.01 -14.78 -8.65
N ALA A 78 -7.99 -15.14 -7.86
CA ALA A 78 -7.93 -16.46 -7.24
C ALA A 78 -9.01 -16.64 -6.16
N ILE A 79 -9.21 -15.63 -5.32
CA ILE A 79 -10.25 -15.61 -4.30
C ILE A 79 -11.64 -15.60 -4.93
N ASP A 80 -11.85 -14.79 -5.96
CA ASP A 80 -13.10 -14.73 -6.72
C ASP A 80 -13.45 -16.07 -7.36
N LYS A 81 -12.46 -16.70 -8.02
CA LYS A 81 -12.61 -18.03 -8.61
C LYS A 81 -12.97 -19.10 -7.57
N ALA A 82 -12.52 -18.93 -6.34
CA ALA A 82 -12.84 -19.84 -5.24
C ALA A 82 -14.18 -19.51 -4.55
N GLY A 83 -14.85 -18.42 -4.94
CA GLY A 83 -16.23 -18.11 -4.56
C GLY A 83 -16.40 -17.44 -3.20
N TYR A 84 -15.36 -16.83 -2.64
CA TYR A 84 -15.41 -16.19 -1.32
C TYR A 84 -14.89 -14.74 -1.32
N LEU A 85 -14.89 -14.06 -2.47
CA LEU A 85 -14.57 -12.63 -2.57
C LEU A 85 -15.75 -11.77 -2.11
N GLU A 86 -15.90 -11.60 -0.80
CA GLU A 86 -17.03 -10.90 -0.18
C GLU A 86 -16.64 -10.20 1.13
N SER A 87 -17.41 -9.18 1.53
CA SER A 87 -17.14 -8.35 2.73
C SER A 87 -17.44 -9.05 4.07
N THR A 88 -18.03 -10.24 4.04
CA THR A 88 -18.15 -11.15 5.19
C THR A 88 -16.80 -11.80 5.50
N THR A 89 -16.09 -12.26 4.47
CA THR A 89 -14.77 -12.91 4.59
C THR A 89 -13.64 -11.87 4.69
N PHE A 90 -13.77 -10.75 3.97
CA PHE A 90 -12.79 -9.66 3.95
C PHE A 90 -13.48 -8.34 4.34
N PRO A 91 -13.61 -8.02 5.64
CA PRO A 91 -14.41 -6.88 6.12
C PRO A 91 -14.02 -5.52 5.52
N SER A 92 -12.76 -5.35 5.16
CA SER A 92 -12.16 -4.15 4.59
C SER A 92 -12.08 -4.15 3.06
N LEU A 93 -12.73 -5.09 2.37
CA LEU A 93 -12.57 -5.28 0.93
C LEU A 93 -12.85 -4.03 0.09
N GLU A 94 -13.90 -3.26 0.43
CA GLU A 94 -14.18 -2.02 -0.29
C GLU A 94 -13.07 -0.97 -0.08
N ASP A 95 -12.63 -0.79 1.18
CA ASP A 95 -11.53 0.12 1.53
C ASP A 95 -10.22 -0.31 0.84
N PHE A 96 -9.90 -1.60 0.81
CA PHE A 96 -8.73 -2.12 0.11
C PHE A 96 -8.77 -1.84 -1.39
N LEU A 97 -9.89 -2.14 -2.05
CA LEU A 97 -10.06 -1.90 -3.48
C LEU A 97 -9.96 -0.41 -3.83
N GLN A 98 -10.54 0.45 -2.99
CA GLN A 98 -10.46 1.90 -3.17
C GLN A 98 -9.00 2.37 -3.06
N ARG A 99 -8.31 1.99 -1.98
CA ARG A 99 -6.92 2.43 -1.75
C ARG A 99 -5.96 1.89 -2.81
N ALA A 100 -6.16 0.65 -3.26
CA ALA A 100 -5.39 0.09 -4.36
C ALA A 100 -5.67 0.79 -5.70
N GLU A 101 -6.90 1.27 -5.91
CA GLU A 101 -7.24 2.09 -7.08
C GLU A 101 -6.60 3.48 -7.03
N GLU A 102 -6.71 4.16 -5.90
CA GLU A 102 -6.07 5.46 -5.65
C GLU A 102 -4.55 5.34 -5.88
N TRP A 103 -3.91 4.35 -5.24
CA TRP A 103 -2.49 4.10 -5.41
C TRP A 103 -2.11 3.83 -6.87
N GLY A 104 -2.89 3.01 -7.58
CA GLY A 104 -2.63 2.73 -8.99
C GLY A 104 -2.76 3.95 -9.89
N ASN A 105 -3.74 4.81 -9.63
CA ASN A 105 -3.89 6.08 -10.36
C ASN A 105 -2.70 7.02 -10.08
N ASP A 106 -2.28 7.15 -8.81
CA ASP A 106 -1.14 7.98 -8.43
C ASP A 106 0.14 7.50 -9.15
N MET A 107 0.36 6.18 -9.17
CA MET A 107 1.51 5.59 -9.87
C MET A 107 1.43 5.74 -11.39
N GLU A 108 0.23 5.66 -11.98
CA GLU A 108 0.03 5.94 -13.41
C GLU A 108 0.32 7.41 -13.75
N ILE A 109 -0.05 8.36 -12.88
CA ILE A 109 0.26 9.78 -13.08
C ILE A 109 1.76 10.06 -12.99
N MET A 110 2.44 9.48 -11.99
CA MET A 110 3.85 9.77 -11.72
C MET A 110 4.80 9.06 -12.66
N PHE A 111 4.55 7.78 -12.92
CA PHE A 111 5.48 6.94 -13.68
C PHE A 111 4.83 6.43 -14.97
N GLY A 112 3.50 6.47 -15.12
CA GLY A 112 2.83 5.71 -16.16
C GLY A 112 2.84 4.22 -15.83
N GLY A 113 1.75 3.51 -16.12
CA GLY A 113 1.71 2.09 -15.78
C GLY A 113 0.32 1.55 -15.50
N ASP A 114 0.31 0.43 -14.79
CA ASP A 114 -0.62 -0.68 -14.99
C ASP A 114 -2.10 -0.46 -14.66
N LYS A 115 -2.94 -1.19 -15.40
CA LYS A 115 -4.42 -1.12 -15.33
C LYS A 115 -5.03 -1.74 -14.07
N TYR A 116 -4.26 -2.02 -13.03
CA TYR A 116 -4.81 -2.63 -11.81
C TYR A 116 -5.74 -1.66 -11.06
N ALA A 117 -5.54 -0.35 -11.19
CA ALA A 117 -6.48 0.65 -10.67
C ALA A 117 -7.89 0.44 -11.24
N LEU A 118 -7.98 0.35 -12.57
CA LEU A 118 -9.22 0.09 -13.27
C LEU A 118 -9.83 -1.27 -12.90
N PHE A 119 -9.00 -2.30 -12.79
CA PHE A 119 -9.45 -3.63 -12.33
C PHE A 119 -10.08 -3.56 -10.93
N CYS A 120 -9.42 -2.93 -9.96
CA CYS A 120 -9.97 -2.74 -8.61
C CYS A 120 -11.30 -1.99 -8.63
N LYS A 121 -11.41 -0.95 -9.45
CA LYS A 121 -12.64 -0.18 -9.63
C LYS A 121 -13.78 -1.02 -10.19
N THR A 122 -13.52 -1.87 -11.19
CA THR A 122 -14.52 -2.76 -11.78
C THR A 122 -14.99 -3.82 -10.79
N VAL A 123 -14.06 -4.45 -10.05
CA VAL A 123 -14.39 -5.39 -8.97
C VAL A 123 -15.26 -4.72 -7.90
N ALA A 124 -14.92 -3.49 -7.50
CA ALA A 124 -15.70 -2.74 -6.52
C ALA A 124 -17.12 -2.43 -7.01
N LYS A 125 -17.27 -1.99 -8.26
CA LYS A 125 -18.59 -1.78 -8.88
C LYS A 125 -19.42 -3.07 -8.84
N ARG A 126 -18.85 -4.19 -9.27
CA ARG A 126 -19.54 -5.49 -9.27
C ARG A 126 -20.01 -5.93 -7.88
N LEU A 127 -19.19 -5.72 -6.85
CA LEU A 127 -19.48 -6.20 -5.50
C LEU A 127 -20.35 -5.24 -4.67
N PHE A 128 -20.24 -3.92 -4.91
CA PHE A 128 -20.77 -2.91 -4.01
C PHE A 128 -21.74 -1.90 -4.67
N GLN A 129 -22.04 -2.01 -5.98
CA GLN A 129 -23.02 -1.12 -6.62
C GLN A 129 -24.41 -1.19 -5.97
N ASP A 130 -24.81 -2.37 -5.49
CA ASP A 130 -26.13 -2.64 -4.92
C ASP A 130 -26.11 -2.63 -3.38
N LYS A 131 -25.09 -2.01 -2.77
CA LYS A 131 -24.90 -2.00 -1.32
C LYS A 131 -26.10 -1.35 -0.61
N THR A 132 -26.86 -2.15 0.12
CA THR A 132 -28.09 -1.72 0.80
C THR A 132 -27.82 -1.05 2.14
N SER A 133 -28.83 -0.38 2.71
CA SER A 133 -28.75 0.18 4.07
C SER A 133 -28.47 -0.87 5.15
N ALA A 134 -28.80 -2.15 4.89
CA ALA A 134 -28.47 -3.25 5.80
C ALA A 134 -26.96 -3.53 5.84
N HIS A 135 -26.25 -3.39 4.71
CA HIS A 135 -24.79 -3.50 4.68
C HIS A 135 -24.13 -2.35 5.44
N LEU A 136 -24.64 -1.13 5.28
CA LEU A 136 -24.16 0.02 6.07
C LEU A 136 -24.35 -0.23 7.57
N ALA A 137 -25.52 -0.73 7.98
CA ALA A 137 -25.78 -1.04 9.39
C ALA A 137 -24.82 -2.09 9.94
N LEU A 138 -24.48 -3.12 9.14
CA LEU A 138 -23.51 -4.15 9.52
C LEU A 138 -22.11 -3.56 9.70
N GLU A 139 -21.66 -2.70 8.79
CA GLU A 139 -20.34 -2.04 8.90
C GLU A 139 -20.25 -1.12 10.11
N MET A 140 -21.29 -0.34 10.35
CA MET A 140 -21.38 0.48 11.55
C MET A 140 -21.35 -0.38 12.82
N ALA A 141 -22.07 -1.50 12.85
CA ALA A 141 -22.08 -2.40 14.01
C ALA A 141 -20.68 -2.97 14.30
N ARG A 142 -19.93 -3.36 13.25
CA ARG A 142 -18.55 -3.84 13.37
C ARG A 142 -17.60 -2.76 13.90
N LEU A 143 -17.73 -1.51 13.45
CA LEU A 143 -16.93 -0.41 13.98
C LEU A 143 -17.24 -0.12 15.45
N ILE A 144 -18.51 -0.18 15.84
CA ILE A 144 -18.92 -0.02 17.25
C ILE A 144 -18.34 -1.17 18.08
N GLU A 145 -18.38 -2.40 17.59
CA GLU A 145 -17.79 -3.55 18.28
C GLU A 145 -16.27 -3.42 18.42
N PHE A 146 -15.57 -2.99 17.36
CA PHE A 146 -14.15 -2.69 17.40
C PHE A 146 -13.83 -1.58 18.40
N GLY A 147 -14.61 -0.50 18.42
CA GLY A 147 -14.44 0.62 19.35
C GLY A 147 -14.44 0.19 20.82
N LYS A 148 -15.26 -0.81 21.18
CA LYS A 148 -15.28 -1.37 22.54
C LYS A 148 -13.98 -2.07 22.95
N THR A 149 -13.11 -2.38 22.00
CA THR A 149 -11.79 -2.98 22.28
C THR A 149 -10.68 -1.94 22.47
N LEU A 150 -10.98 -0.67 22.15
CA LEU A 150 -10.03 0.44 22.26
C LEU A 150 -10.17 1.14 23.62
N PRO A 151 -9.14 1.90 24.04
CA PRO A 151 -9.25 2.77 25.21
C PRO A 151 -10.24 3.94 24.97
N GLU A 152 -10.84 4.46 26.04
CA GLU A 152 -11.91 5.49 25.99
C GLU A 152 -11.50 6.78 25.25
N ASP A 153 -10.21 7.12 25.19
CA ASP A 153 -9.71 8.29 24.48
C ASP A 153 -9.78 8.15 22.94
N GLN A 154 -10.07 6.94 22.43
CA GLN A 154 -10.24 6.64 21.01
C GLN A 154 -11.72 6.55 20.57
N ASP A 155 -12.68 6.74 21.48
CA ASP A 155 -14.11 6.70 21.16
C ASP A 155 -14.50 7.74 20.10
N ILE A 156 -13.86 8.91 20.14
CA ILE A 156 -14.05 10.00 19.16
C ILE A 156 -13.68 9.54 17.74
N GLU A 157 -12.65 8.70 17.60
CA GLU A 157 -12.21 8.21 16.28
C GLU A 157 -13.24 7.26 15.67
N VAL A 158 -13.85 6.41 16.49
CA VAL A 158 -14.93 5.50 16.10
C VAL A 158 -16.16 6.31 15.66
N GLU A 159 -16.55 7.33 16.43
CA GLU A 159 -17.69 8.20 16.08
C GLU A 159 -17.46 8.98 14.78
N ASN A 160 -16.24 9.48 14.57
CA ASN A 160 -15.83 10.14 13.33
C ASN A 160 -15.92 9.18 12.14
N ARG A 161 -15.46 7.93 12.29
CA ARG A 161 -15.53 6.91 11.24
C ARG A 161 -16.99 6.56 10.90
N ILE A 162 -17.87 6.41 11.90
CA ILE A 162 -19.30 6.16 11.70
C ILE A 162 -19.96 7.33 10.95
N THR A 163 -19.64 8.56 11.33
CA THR A 163 -20.17 9.76 10.69
C THR A 163 -19.72 9.85 9.24
N LEU A 164 -18.46 9.56 8.97
CA LEU A 164 -17.91 9.50 7.62
C LEU A 164 -18.61 8.43 6.76
N LEU A 165 -18.80 7.21 7.29
CA LEU A 165 -19.51 6.15 6.58
C LEU A 165 -20.93 6.55 6.17
N LYS A 166 -21.70 7.17 7.07
CA LYS A 166 -23.06 7.66 6.76
C LYS A 166 -23.03 8.69 5.62
N LYS A 167 -22.06 9.61 5.65
CA LYS A 167 -21.88 10.60 4.60
C LYS A 167 -21.56 9.95 3.26
N LEU A 168 -20.56 9.06 3.23
CA LEU A 168 -20.15 8.31 2.03
C LEU A 168 -21.26 7.43 1.46
N PHE A 169 -22.15 6.90 2.32
CA PHE A 169 -23.29 6.10 1.84
C PHE A 169 -24.26 6.92 0.97
N THR A 170 -24.44 8.20 1.28
CA THR A 170 -25.33 9.11 0.54
C THR A 170 -24.69 9.78 -0.69
N GLN A 171 -23.38 9.63 -0.87
CA GLN A 171 -22.64 10.22 -1.98
C GLN A 171 -22.60 9.30 -3.20
N GLU A 172 -22.30 9.88 -4.36
CA GLU A 172 -21.95 9.12 -5.57
C GLU A 172 -20.78 8.18 -5.23
N LYS A 173 -20.94 6.88 -5.49
CA LYS A 173 -19.92 5.88 -5.18
C LYS A 173 -18.65 6.11 -6.01
N TRP A 174 -17.47 5.93 -5.42
CA TRP A 174 -16.19 6.16 -6.09
C TRP A 174 -15.99 5.29 -7.35
N PHE A 175 -16.64 4.13 -7.39
CA PHE A 175 -16.66 3.20 -8.54
C PHE A 175 -17.83 3.43 -9.51
N ALA A 176 -18.72 4.41 -9.29
CA ALA A 176 -19.94 4.59 -10.09
C ALA A 176 -19.66 4.82 -11.59
N ARG A 177 -18.51 5.45 -11.89
CA ARG A 177 -18.07 5.75 -13.26
C ARG A 177 -17.09 4.72 -13.84
N ALA A 178 -16.96 3.54 -13.21
CA ALA A 178 -16.11 2.49 -13.77
C ALA A 178 -16.66 2.08 -15.15
N VAL A 179 -15.79 2.14 -16.16
CA VAL A 179 -16.05 1.56 -17.48
C VAL A 179 -16.07 0.04 -17.29
N ASP A 180 -17.05 -0.62 -17.91
CA ASP A 180 -17.11 -2.08 -17.90
C ASP A 180 -15.89 -2.59 -18.66
N THR A 181 -14.90 -3.08 -17.92
CA THR A 181 -13.68 -3.67 -18.47
C THR A 181 -13.66 -5.17 -18.24
N ASP A 182 -12.90 -5.87 -19.08
CA ASP A 182 -12.74 -7.30 -18.91
C ASP A 182 -11.86 -7.58 -17.68
N GLU A 183 -12.50 -7.90 -16.55
CA GLU A 183 -11.83 -8.39 -15.34
C GLU A 183 -10.96 -9.63 -15.60
N ARG A 184 -11.07 -10.25 -16.78
CA ARG A 184 -10.29 -11.41 -17.22
C ARG A 184 -9.20 -11.06 -18.23
N ASP A 185 -8.88 -9.78 -18.44
CA ASP A 185 -7.77 -9.35 -19.30
C ASP A 185 -6.49 -10.15 -18.95
N GLY A 186 -6.04 -10.93 -19.94
CA GLY A 186 -4.88 -11.82 -19.86
C GLY A 186 -3.57 -11.13 -20.21
N SER A 187 -3.51 -9.80 -20.18
CA SER A 187 -2.30 -9.04 -20.49
C SER A 187 -1.04 -9.66 -19.84
N PRO A 188 0.07 -9.79 -20.58
CA PRO A 188 1.34 -10.29 -20.06
C PRO A 188 1.82 -9.53 -18.80
N ASN A 189 1.45 -8.25 -18.67
CA ASN A 189 1.76 -7.43 -17.48
C ASN A 189 1.08 -7.94 -16.21
N PHE A 190 0.08 -8.81 -16.31
CA PHE A 190 -0.63 -9.41 -15.17
C PHE A 190 -0.26 -10.87 -14.94
N VAL A 191 0.68 -11.42 -15.71
CA VAL A 191 1.19 -12.78 -15.50
C VAL A 191 2.24 -12.75 -14.40
N LEU A 192 1.81 -13.02 -13.16
CA LEU A 192 2.64 -12.91 -11.96
C LEU A 192 4.01 -13.61 -12.08
N SER A 193 4.07 -14.79 -12.71
CA SER A 193 5.33 -15.53 -12.86
C SER A 193 6.35 -14.79 -13.75
N CYS A 194 5.89 -14.12 -14.81
CA CYS A 194 6.72 -13.30 -15.69
C CYS A 194 7.20 -12.05 -14.94
N VAL A 195 6.27 -11.32 -14.32
CA VAL A 195 6.58 -10.09 -13.58
C VAL A 195 7.51 -10.38 -12.40
N TRP A 196 7.30 -11.47 -11.67
CA TRP A 196 8.18 -11.87 -10.57
C TRP A 196 9.61 -12.17 -11.03
N LYS A 197 9.76 -12.83 -12.19
CA LYS A 197 11.09 -13.12 -12.74
C LYS A 197 11.83 -11.82 -13.06
N GLU A 198 11.14 -10.89 -13.73
CA GLU A 198 11.65 -9.55 -14.04
C GLU A 198 12.05 -8.81 -12.75
N TYR A 199 11.13 -8.77 -11.77
CA TYR A 199 11.32 -8.10 -10.49
C TYR A 199 12.52 -8.67 -9.72
N LYS A 200 12.62 -9.99 -9.59
CA LYS A 200 13.78 -10.65 -8.97
C LYS A 200 15.09 -10.36 -9.68
N GLU A 201 15.08 -10.34 -11.01
CA GLU A 201 16.30 -10.09 -11.77
C GLU A 201 16.77 -8.65 -11.57
N HIS A 202 15.84 -7.70 -11.53
CA HIS A 202 16.14 -6.32 -11.19
C HIS A 202 16.71 -6.21 -9.75
N LEU A 203 16.06 -6.83 -8.75
CA LEU A 203 16.55 -6.82 -7.36
C LEU A 203 17.94 -7.47 -7.17
N ARG A 204 18.38 -8.36 -8.05
CA ARG A 204 19.75 -8.92 -7.99
C ARG A 204 20.81 -7.88 -8.35
N ASN A 205 20.47 -7.00 -9.27
CA ASN A 205 21.35 -5.96 -9.79
C ASN A 205 21.16 -4.64 -9.04
N ALA A 206 20.06 -4.50 -8.31
CA ALA A 206 19.76 -3.33 -7.50
C ALA A 206 20.81 -3.13 -6.37
N PRO A 207 21.14 -1.87 -6.05
CA PRO A 207 22.01 -1.54 -4.93
C PRO A 207 21.40 -2.09 -3.63
N LYS A 208 22.19 -2.86 -2.86
CA LYS A 208 21.79 -3.34 -1.53
C LYS A 208 22.12 -2.35 -0.41
N LYS A 209 22.61 -1.18 -0.79
CA LYS A 209 23.12 -0.08 0.04
C LYS A 209 22.75 1.23 -0.68
N PRO A 210 22.65 2.36 0.04
CA PRO A 210 22.49 3.67 -0.60
C PRO A 210 23.50 3.84 -1.74
N LEU A 211 23.07 4.38 -2.89
CA LEU A 211 24.00 4.73 -3.97
C LEU A 211 24.95 5.85 -3.51
N ILE A 212 24.48 6.70 -2.59
CA ILE A 212 25.25 7.77 -1.96
C ILE A 212 25.30 7.54 -0.43
N GLY A 213 26.50 7.35 0.13
CA GLY A 213 26.70 7.16 1.58
C GLY A 213 27.19 5.76 1.97
N GLY A 214 27.91 5.69 3.10
CA GLY A 214 28.66 4.50 3.53
C GLY A 214 27.82 3.25 3.86
N PRO A 215 28.49 2.10 4.06
CA PRO A 215 27.87 0.77 3.98
C PRO A 215 27.04 0.31 5.19
N GLY A 216 26.54 1.19 6.06
CA GLY A 216 25.97 0.75 7.34
C GLY A 216 24.75 1.53 7.81
N TRP A 217 23.71 0.79 8.22
CA TRP A 217 22.55 1.22 9.00
C TRP A 217 22.88 1.75 10.41
N ASP A 218 24.15 1.73 10.79
CA ASP A 218 24.63 2.03 12.12
C ASP A 218 25.53 3.26 12.06
N ILE A 219 24.90 4.43 12.27
CA ILE A 219 25.58 5.72 12.30
C ILE A 219 26.68 5.77 13.38
N THR A 220 26.66 4.90 14.39
CA THR A 220 27.73 4.84 15.41
C THR A 220 29.05 4.32 14.84
N LYS A 221 29.00 3.59 13.72
CA LYS A 221 30.15 3.00 13.02
C LYS A 221 30.68 3.85 11.87
N TRP A 222 30.06 4.99 11.60
CA TRP A 222 30.51 5.88 10.53
C TRP A 222 31.81 6.59 10.93
N PRO A 223 32.71 6.91 9.98
CA PRO A 223 33.83 7.82 10.25
C PRO A 223 33.31 9.19 10.67
N GLU A 224 33.99 9.84 11.63
CA GLU A 224 33.53 11.12 12.19
C GLU A 224 33.43 12.22 11.14
N GLU A 225 34.35 12.21 10.17
CA GLU A 225 34.36 13.12 9.01
C GLU A 225 33.08 13.00 8.17
N THR A 226 32.55 11.78 8.04
CA THR A 226 31.28 11.54 7.35
C THR A 226 30.11 11.95 8.22
N LYS A 227 30.17 11.81 9.55
CA LYS A 227 29.08 12.21 10.47
C LYS A 227 28.85 13.71 10.53
N VAL A 228 29.88 14.54 10.30
CA VAL A 228 29.77 16.01 10.37
C VAL A 228 28.68 16.56 9.45
N GLU A 229 28.43 15.92 8.29
CA GLU A 229 27.35 16.30 7.37
C GLU A 229 25.93 15.93 7.87
N TYR A 230 25.84 15.14 8.94
CA TYR A 230 24.60 14.57 9.50
C TYR A 230 24.36 14.98 10.96
N VAL A 231 25.24 15.77 11.57
CA VAL A 231 24.98 16.40 12.88
C VAL A 231 23.98 17.52 12.63
N LEU A 232 22.76 17.36 13.17
CA LEU A 232 21.82 18.46 13.28
C LEU A 232 22.46 19.47 14.24
N ASP A 233 22.96 20.60 13.71
CA ASP A 233 23.31 21.74 14.54
C ASP A 233 22.08 22.05 15.37
N GLY A 234 22.19 21.77 16.67
CA GLY A 234 21.09 21.87 17.61
C GLY A 234 20.42 23.23 17.41
N GLY A 235 19.20 23.20 16.89
CA GLY A 235 18.36 24.39 16.81
C GLY A 235 18.33 24.98 18.20
N SER A 236 19.07 26.07 18.37
CA SER A 236 19.17 26.83 19.61
C SER A 236 17.78 27.35 19.94
N GLY A 237 17.08 26.57 20.76
CA GLY A 237 15.76 26.83 21.29
C GLY A 237 15.76 26.82 22.81
N ASP A 238 16.86 27.26 23.44
CA ASP A 238 16.89 27.60 24.87
C ASP A 238 17.23 29.09 25.00
N ASN A 239 16.22 29.93 24.76
CA ASN A 239 16.12 31.23 25.44
C ASN A 239 15.17 31.03 26.62
N LEU A 240 15.63 30.33 27.66
CA LEU A 240 15.14 30.57 29.01
C LEU A 240 16.07 31.65 29.60
N VAL A 241 15.62 32.89 29.49
CA VAL A 241 16.17 34.00 30.26
C VAL A 241 15.55 33.89 31.65
N ASP A 242 16.37 33.52 32.63
CA ASP A 242 16.16 33.89 34.02
C ASP A 242 16.38 35.41 34.13
N ASP A 243 15.29 36.17 34.33
CA ASP A 243 15.14 37.30 35.27
C ASP A 243 13.69 37.83 35.25
#